data_AF-G3HG23-F1
#
_entry.id   AF-G3HG23-F1
#
_cell.length_a   1.000
_cell.length_b   1.000
_cell.length_c   1.000
_cell.angle_alpha   90.00
_cell.angle_beta   90.00
_cell.angle_gamma   90.00
#
_symmetry.space_group_name_H-M   'P 1'
#
loop_
_entity.id
_entity.type
_entity.pdbx_description
1 polymer ?
#
loop_
_entity_poly.entity_id
_entity_poly.type
_entity_poly.pdbx_seq_one_letter_code
_entity_poly.pdbx_strand_id
1 'polypeptide(L)'
;MKRLSLISQKVADASDKTQQAEAALGSAATDTQRAKNAAREALEITSEIEQEIGSLNLEANVTADGALAMEKGLATLKSEMREVEGELARKELEFDMDKDTVQLVITEVQQANARAKSAGVTIQDTLNTLDSILHLIDQPGSVDEEGLMQLEQELFQAKTQINSRLRPLMSELEERARRQRNHLHLLETSIDGILADVKNLENIRDNLPPGCYNTQALEQQ
;
A
#
# COMPACT_ATOMS: atom_id res chain seq x y z
N MET A 1 -88.95 24.93 -83.69
CA MET A 1 -88.22 25.53 -82.54
C MET A 1 -88.00 24.58 -81.35
N LYS A 2 -88.90 23.65 -80.99
CA LYS A 2 -88.74 22.75 -79.81
C LYS A 2 -87.47 21.88 -79.77
N ARG A 3 -86.99 21.37 -80.91
CA ARG A 3 -85.76 20.54 -80.98
C ARG A 3 -84.48 21.30 -80.64
N LEU A 4 -84.39 22.59 -81.00
CA LEU A 4 -83.25 23.45 -80.68
C LEU A 4 -83.16 23.72 -79.17
N SER A 5 -84.30 23.91 -78.49
CA SER A 5 -84.31 24.07 -77.03
C SER A 5 -83.82 22.83 -76.27
N LEU A 6 -84.19 21.63 -76.73
CA LEU A 6 -83.75 20.38 -76.12
C LEU A 6 -82.25 20.13 -76.30
N ILE A 7 -81.71 20.48 -77.47
CA ILE A 7 -80.27 20.39 -77.73
C ILE A 7 -79.50 21.40 -76.87
N SER A 8 -80.00 22.64 -76.78
CA SER A 8 -79.39 23.68 -75.94
C SER A 8 -79.35 23.26 -74.46
N GLN A 9 -80.40 22.61 -73.97
CA GLN A 9 -80.44 22.11 -72.59
C GLN A 9 -79.45 20.96 -72.37
N LYS A 10 -79.37 20.00 -73.31
CA LYS A 10 -78.37 18.92 -73.22
C LYS A 10 -76.93 19.43 -73.25
N VAL A 11 -76.64 20.47 -74.03
CA VAL A 11 -75.31 21.10 -74.06
C VAL A 11 -75.02 21.80 -72.73
N ALA A 12 -75.99 22.49 -72.14
CA ALA A 12 -75.84 23.11 -70.82
C ALA A 12 -75.58 22.06 -69.73
N ASP A 13 -76.37 20.97 -69.69
CA ASP A 13 -76.19 19.88 -68.72
C ASP A 13 -74.84 19.17 -68.89
N ALA A 14 -74.38 18.99 -70.14
CA ALA A 14 -73.07 18.42 -70.42
C ALA A 14 -71.95 19.36 -69.96
N SER A 15 -72.09 20.67 -70.22
CA SER A 15 -71.13 21.68 -69.77
C SER A 15 -71.02 21.74 -68.25
N ASP A 16 -72.15 21.68 -67.53
CA ASP A 16 -72.19 21.69 -66.07
C ASP A 16 -71.53 20.42 -65.48
N LYS A 17 -71.82 19.24 -66.06
CA LYS A 17 -71.15 17.99 -65.67
C LYS A 17 -69.65 18.01 -65.96
N THR A 18 -69.23 18.59 -67.08
CA THR A 18 -67.81 18.76 -67.40
C THR A 18 -67.13 19.68 -66.39
N GLN A 19 -67.78 20.78 -66.00
CA GLN A 19 -67.24 21.71 -65.00
C GLN A 19 -67.15 21.07 -63.61
N GLN A 20 -68.13 20.27 -63.21
CA GLN A 20 -68.08 19.50 -61.96
C GLN A 20 -66.97 18.45 -61.97
N ALA A 21 -66.79 17.74 -63.09
CA ALA A 21 -65.70 16.78 -63.25
C ALA A 21 -64.33 17.47 -63.21
N GLU A 22 -64.18 18.63 -63.84
CA GLU A 22 -62.95 19.43 -63.80
C GLU A 22 -62.62 19.88 -62.38
N ALA A 23 -63.61 20.36 -61.62
CA ALA A 23 -63.44 20.74 -60.22
C ALA A 23 -63.02 19.54 -59.34
N ALA A 24 -63.67 18.40 -59.50
CA ALA A 24 -63.35 17.17 -58.75
C ALA A 24 -61.96 16.62 -59.09
N LEU A 25 -61.54 16.69 -60.36
CA LEU A 25 -60.19 16.32 -60.78
C LEU A 25 -59.15 17.29 -60.23
N GLY A 26 -59.44 18.59 -60.21
CA GLY A 26 -58.58 19.60 -59.60
C GLY A 26 -58.39 19.41 -58.10
N SER A 27 -59.46 19.09 -57.36
CA SER A 27 -59.36 18.78 -55.93
C SER A 27 -58.60 17.47 -55.69
N ALA A 28 -58.89 16.41 -56.45
CA ALA A 28 -58.18 15.13 -56.34
C ALA A 28 -56.68 15.27 -56.64
N ALA A 29 -56.30 16.10 -57.63
CA ALA A 29 -54.90 16.39 -57.91
C ALA A 29 -54.21 17.12 -56.75
N THR A 30 -54.90 18.09 -56.15
CA THR A 30 -54.41 18.84 -54.98
C THR A 30 -54.24 17.93 -53.76
N ASP A 31 -55.23 17.07 -53.50
CA ASP A 31 -55.20 16.10 -52.41
C ASP A 31 -54.09 15.07 -52.59
N THR A 32 -53.92 14.56 -53.81
CA THR A 32 -52.83 13.64 -54.15
C THR A 32 -51.46 14.30 -53.92
N GLN A 33 -51.29 15.55 -54.31
CA GLN A 33 -50.03 16.27 -54.11
C GLN A 33 -49.75 16.51 -52.62
N ARG A 34 -50.78 16.84 -51.82
CA ARG A 34 -50.65 16.96 -50.35
C ARG A 34 -50.27 15.63 -49.72
N ALA A 35 -50.95 14.55 -50.09
CA ALA A 35 -50.65 13.21 -49.59
C ALA A 35 -49.22 12.77 -49.94
N LYS A 36 -48.76 13.06 -51.17
CA LYS A 36 -47.38 12.80 -51.60
C LYS A 36 -46.35 13.57 -50.78
N ASN A 37 -46.61 14.85 -50.51
CA ASN A 37 -45.71 15.67 -49.69
C ASN A 37 -45.65 15.15 -48.24
N ALA A 38 -46.81 14.87 -47.64
CA ALA A 38 -46.88 14.32 -46.28
C ALA A 38 -46.21 12.94 -46.16
N ALA A 39 -46.38 12.07 -47.15
CA ALA A 39 -45.71 10.77 -47.18
C ALA A 39 -44.18 10.91 -47.29
N ARG A 40 -43.70 11.92 -48.03
CA ARG A 40 -42.26 12.20 -48.14
C ARG A 40 -41.69 12.71 -46.82
N GLU A 41 -42.37 13.64 -46.16
CA GLU A 41 -41.99 14.15 -44.85
C GLU A 41 -41.98 13.04 -43.79
N ALA A 42 -43.00 12.18 -43.78
CA ALA A 42 -43.05 11.03 -42.89
C ALA A 42 -41.88 10.05 -43.12
N LEU A 43 -41.49 9.82 -44.37
CA LEU A 43 -40.34 8.98 -44.70
C LEU A 43 -39.03 9.61 -44.20
N GLU A 44 -38.87 10.92 -44.36
CA GLU A 44 -37.69 11.66 -43.89
C GLU A 44 -37.56 11.58 -42.37
N ILE A 45 -38.63 11.89 -41.64
CA ILE A 45 -38.69 11.77 -40.18
C ILE A 45 -38.40 10.33 -39.72
N THR A 46 -38.98 9.33 -40.40
CA THR A 46 -38.75 7.92 -40.03
C THR A 46 -37.29 7.53 -40.24
N SER A 47 -36.66 7.99 -41.32
CA SER A 47 -35.25 7.74 -41.59
C SER A 47 -34.34 8.40 -40.55
N GLU A 48 -34.66 9.62 -40.11
CA GLU A 48 -33.92 10.31 -39.04
C GLU A 48 -34.05 9.56 -37.71
N ILE A 49 -35.27 9.13 -37.35
CA ILE A 49 -35.53 8.35 -36.13
C ILE A 49 -34.76 7.02 -36.15
N GLU A 50 -34.75 6.30 -37.28
CA GLU A 50 -33.99 5.05 -37.41
C GLU A 50 -32.49 5.26 -37.19
N GLN A 51 -31.94 6.37 -37.70
CA GLN A 51 -30.54 6.73 -37.49
C GLN A 51 -30.26 7.09 -36.02
N GLU A 52 -31.12 7.88 -35.38
CA GLU A 52 -30.99 8.23 -33.96
C GLU A 52 -31.06 7.01 -33.05
N ILE A 53 -31.99 6.08 -33.31
CA ILE A 53 -32.09 4.81 -32.57
C ILE A 53 -30.82 3.98 -32.73
N GLY A 54 -30.26 3.94 -33.96
CA GLY A 54 -28.98 3.28 -34.21
C GLY A 54 -27.84 3.88 -33.37
N SER A 55 -27.74 5.21 -33.33
CA SER A 55 -26.73 5.93 -32.54
C SER A 55 -26.93 5.70 -31.03
N LEU A 56 -28.16 5.79 -30.54
CA LEU A 56 -28.48 5.61 -29.12
C LEU A 56 -28.15 4.19 -28.64
N ASN A 57 -28.41 3.16 -29.46
CA ASN A 57 -28.05 1.79 -29.13
C ASN A 57 -26.53 1.61 -29.01
N LEU A 58 -25.76 2.26 -29.89
CA LEU A 58 -24.30 2.22 -29.82
C LEU A 58 -23.79 2.91 -28.53
N GLU A 59 -24.32 4.09 -28.21
CA GLU A 59 -23.96 4.82 -26.98
C GLU A 59 -24.34 4.04 -25.71
N ALA A 60 -25.51 3.37 -25.71
CA ALA A 60 -25.95 2.53 -24.62
C ALA A 60 -25.00 1.33 -24.41
N ASN A 61 -24.54 0.69 -25.50
CA ASN A 61 -23.57 -0.41 -25.41
C ASN A 61 -22.23 0.07 -24.84
N VAL A 62 -21.69 1.19 -25.35
CA VAL A 62 -20.44 1.78 -24.82
C VAL A 62 -20.56 2.12 -23.33
N THR A 63 -21.71 2.67 -22.93
CA THR A 63 -21.98 2.98 -21.53
C THR A 63 -22.05 1.73 -20.66
N ALA A 64 -22.68 0.66 -21.16
CA ALA A 64 -22.74 -0.63 -20.46
C ALA A 64 -21.36 -1.27 -20.31
N ASP A 65 -20.53 -1.26 -21.36
CA ASP A 65 -19.15 -1.75 -21.32
C ASP A 65 -18.29 -0.94 -20.34
N GLY A 66 -18.46 0.38 -20.34
CA GLY A 66 -17.82 1.26 -19.36
C GLY A 66 -18.21 0.94 -17.92
N ALA A 67 -19.49 0.65 -17.66
CA ALA A 67 -19.98 0.26 -16.34
C ALA A 67 -19.38 -1.09 -15.88
N LEU A 68 -19.31 -2.08 -16.78
CA LEU A 68 -18.68 -3.37 -16.50
C LEU A 68 -17.18 -3.24 -16.23
N ALA A 69 -16.48 -2.39 -16.99
CA ALA A 69 -15.06 -2.12 -16.77
C ALA A 69 -14.82 -1.47 -15.40
N MET A 70 -15.67 -0.52 -14.99
CA MET A 70 -15.62 0.09 -13.66
C MET A 70 -15.90 -0.92 -12.54
N GLU A 71 -16.89 -1.80 -12.71
CA GLU A 71 -17.19 -2.87 -11.74
C GLU A 71 -15.99 -3.79 -11.55
N LYS A 72 -15.37 -4.23 -12.64
CA LYS A 72 -14.16 -5.05 -12.61
C LYS A 72 -13.00 -4.31 -11.91
N GLY A 73 -12.79 -3.04 -12.23
CA GLY A 73 -11.76 -2.21 -11.58
C GLY A 73 -11.99 -2.09 -10.07
N LEU A 74 -13.24 -1.89 -9.64
CA LEU A 74 -13.60 -1.82 -8.23
C LEU A 74 -13.37 -3.16 -7.50
N ALA A 75 -13.68 -4.28 -8.16
CA ALA A 75 -13.44 -5.61 -7.61
C ALA A 75 -11.94 -5.88 -7.42
N THR A 76 -11.09 -5.50 -8.39
CA THR A 76 -9.63 -5.58 -8.28
C THR A 76 -9.12 -4.72 -7.12
N LEU A 77 -9.50 -3.43 -7.08
CA LEU A 77 -9.08 -2.51 -6.02
C LEU A 77 -9.47 -3.02 -4.62
N LYS A 78 -10.67 -3.60 -4.47
CA LYS A 78 -11.13 -4.19 -3.22
C LYS A 78 -10.27 -5.39 -2.80
N SER A 79 -9.79 -6.18 -3.76
CA SER A 79 -8.90 -7.32 -3.47
C SER A 79 -7.53 -6.84 -3.01
N GLU A 80 -6.95 -5.88 -3.73
CA GLU A 80 -5.64 -5.28 -3.38
C GLU A 80 -5.69 -4.61 -2.00
N MET A 81 -6.77 -3.87 -1.70
CA MET A 81 -6.96 -3.26 -0.38
C MET A 81 -6.97 -4.29 0.74
N ARG A 82 -7.64 -5.44 0.56
CA ARG A 82 -7.67 -6.53 1.55
C ARG A 82 -6.30 -7.17 1.74
N GLU A 83 -5.50 -7.26 0.69
CA GLU A 83 -4.13 -7.76 0.77
C GLU A 83 -3.27 -6.82 1.60
N VAL A 84 -3.32 -5.52 1.32
CA VAL A 84 -2.60 -4.48 2.07
C VAL A 84 -3.05 -4.44 3.54
N GLU A 85 -4.34 -4.54 3.83
CA GLU A 85 -4.85 -4.64 5.20
C GLU A 85 -4.28 -5.87 5.93
N GLY A 86 -4.18 -7.00 5.22
CA GLY A 86 -3.59 -8.23 5.76
C GLY A 86 -2.09 -8.11 6.05
N GLU A 87 -1.33 -7.45 5.17
CA GLU A 87 0.09 -7.18 5.39
C GLU A 87 0.31 -6.22 6.56
N LEU A 88 -0.51 -5.16 6.66
CA LEU A 88 -0.44 -4.21 7.75
C LEU A 88 -0.67 -4.88 9.10
N ALA A 89 -1.70 -5.73 9.21
CA ALA A 89 -1.99 -6.47 10.44
C ALA A 89 -0.84 -7.42 10.84
N ARG A 90 -0.16 -8.05 9.87
CA ARG A 90 1.04 -8.86 10.15
C ARG A 90 2.18 -7.98 10.66
N LYS A 91 2.39 -6.81 10.06
CA LYS A 91 3.46 -5.90 10.46
C LYS A 91 3.24 -5.31 11.85
N GLU A 92 1.99 -5.04 12.22
CA GLU A 92 1.63 -4.65 13.60
C GLU A 92 2.00 -5.74 14.61
N LEU A 93 1.70 -7.01 14.32
CA LEU A 93 2.08 -8.14 15.17
C LEU A 93 3.60 -8.28 15.32
N GLU A 94 4.35 -8.19 14.21
CA GLU A 94 5.81 -8.21 14.25
C GLU A 94 6.37 -7.07 15.11
N PHE A 95 5.81 -5.87 14.98
CA PHE A 95 6.25 -4.71 15.75
C PHE A 95 6.02 -4.89 17.26
N ASP A 96 4.88 -5.45 17.66
CA ASP A 96 4.60 -5.74 19.07
C ASP A 96 5.57 -6.80 19.63
N MET A 97 5.88 -7.84 18.85
CA MET A 97 6.88 -8.84 19.24
C MET A 97 8.29 -8.24 19.37
N ASP A 98 8.68 -7.36 18.45
CA ASP A 98 9.96 -6.65 18.49
C ASP A 98 10.06 -5.76 19.73
N LYS A 99 8.96 -5.06 20.08
CA LYS A 99 8.89 -4.25 21.30
C LYS A 99 9.10 -5.07 22.57
N ASP A 100 8.45 -6.22 22.68
CA ASP A 100 8.65 -7.13 23.81
C ASP A 100 10.09 -7.64 23.88
N THR A 101 10.68 -7.96 22.72
CA THR A 101 12.08 -8.38 22.60
C THR A 101 13.04 -7.28 23.05
N VAL A 102 12.81 -6.03 22.63
CA VAL A 102 13.60 -4.87 23.06
C VAL A 102 13.51 -4.68 24.57
N GLN A 103 12.32 -4.82 25.17
CA GLN A 103 12.15 -4.68 26.61
C GLN A 103 12.89 -5.78 27.40
N LEU A 104 12.91 -7.01 26.87
CA LEU A 104 13.71 -8.09 27.43
C LEU A 104 15.21 -7.76 27.38
N VAL A 105 15.71 -7.33 26.22
CA VAL A 105 17.12 -6.94 26.04
C VAL A 105 17.52 -5.81 27.00
N ILE A 106 16.68 -4.78 27.17
CA ILE A 106 16.93 -3.70 28.14
C ILE A 106 17.10 -4.27 29.56
N THR A 107 16.24 -5.22 29.94
CA THR A 107 16.30 -5.86 31.27
C THR A 107 17.59 -6.66 31.44
N GLU A 108 18.00 -7.42 30.42
CA GLU A 108 19.26 -8.16 30.43
C GLU A 108 20.48 -7.24 30.52
N VAL A 109 20.48 -6.11 29.81
CA VAL A 109 21.54 -5.09 29.87
C VAL A 109 21.63 -4.48 31.27
N GLN A 110 20.49 -4.13 31.88
CA GLN A 110 20.46 -3.62 33.26
C GLN A 110 21.03 -4.64 34.25
N GLN A 111 20.67 -5.91 34.11
CA GLN A 111 21.19 -6.98 34.96
C GLN A 111 22.70 -7.18 34.76
N ALA A 112 23.18 -7.16 33.52
CA ALA A 112 24.60 -7.26 33.20
C ALA A 112 25.39 -6.08 33.80
N ASN A 113 24.87 -4.86 33.70
CA ASN A 113 25.47 -3.66 34.29
C ASN A 113 25.55 -3.76 35.83
N ALA A 114 24.48 -4.23 36.49
CA ALA A 114 24.47 -4.44 37.93
C ALA A 114 25.53 -5.47 38.36
N ARG A 115 25.69 -6.57 37.62
CA ARG A 115 26.72 -7.58 37.87
C ARG A 115 28.13 -7.02 37.67
N ALA A 116 28.36 -6.26 36.59
CA ALA A 116 29.64 -5.61 36.35
C ALA A 116 30.00 -4.62 37.47
N LYS A 117 29.03 -3.85 37.97
CA LYS A 117 29.23 -2.94 39.11
C LYS A 117 29.59 -3.70 40.39
N SER A 118 28.90 -4.80 40.68
CA SER A 118 29.20 -5.68 41.83
C SER A 118 30.58 -6.32 41.73
N ALA A 119 30.97 -6.75 40.52
CA ALA A 119 32.32 -7.23 40.23
C ALA A 119 33.36 -6.15 40.53
N GLY A 120 33.13 -4.92 40.07
CA GLY A 120 34.02 -3.77 40.32
C GLY A 120 34.22 -3.48 41.82
N VAL A 121 33.15 -3.54 42.62
CA VAL A 121 33.24 -3.40 44.08
C VAL A 121 34.09 -4.52 44.68
N THR A 122 33.85 -5.78 44.27
CA THR A 122 34.62 -6.93 44.77
C THR A 122 36.11 -6.82 44.42
N ILE A 123 36.43 -6.35 43.20
CA ILE A 123 37.82 -6.11 42.77
C ILE A 123 38.45 -5.03 43.67
N GLN A 124 37.74 -3.93 43.91
CA GLN A 124 38.23 -2.85 44.75
C GLN A 124 38.50 -3.32 46.18
N ASP A 125 37.60 -4.12 46.76
CA ASP A 125 37.78 -4.70 48.09
C ASP A 125 39.02 -5.60 48.14
N THR A 126 39.19 -6.48 47.14
CA THR A 126 40.37 -7.34 47.06
C THR A 126 41.66 -6.53 46.88
N LEU A 127 41.65 -5.45 46.08
CA LEU A 127 42.80 -4.56 45.93
C LEU A 127 43.17 -3.90 47.27
N ASN A 128 42.18 -3.44 48.04
CA ASN A 128 42.41 -2.86 49.35
C ASN A 128 43.01 -3.88 50.34
N THR A 129 42.57 -5.15 50.30
CA THR A 129 43.18 -6.24 51.08
C THR A 129 44.63 -6.50 50.64
N LEU A 130 44.90 -6.54 49.34
CA LEU A 130 46.27 -6.73 48.84
C LEU A 130 47.20 -5.57 49.23
N ASP A 131 46.70 -4.33 49.23
CA ASP A 131 47.44 -3.16 49.70
C ASP A 131 47.75 -3.23 51.19
N SER A 132 46.80 -3.70 52.00
CA SER A 132 46.99 -3.95 53.45
C SER A 132 48.08 -5.01 53.70
N ILE A 133 48.04 -6.12 52.94
CA ILE A 133 49.07 -7.17 52.97
C ILE A 133 50.45 -6.59 52.62
N LEU A 134 50.54 -5.80 51.54
CA LEU A 134 51.80 -5.16 51.14
C LEU A 134 52.32 -4.24 52.23
N HIS A 135 51.45 -3.46 52.87
CA HIS A 135 51.82 -2.54 53.94
C HIS A 135 52.32 -3.26 55.19
N LEU A 136 51.75 -4.43 55.52
CA LEU A 136 52.23 -5.30 56.60
C LEU A 136 53.61 -5.90 56.29
N ILE A 137 53.87 -6.28 55.04
CA ILE A 137 55.18 -6.81 54.60
C ILE A 137 56.27 -5.70 54.60
N ASP A 138 55.90 -4.46 54.29
CA ASP A 138 56.83 -3.32 54.20
C ASP A 138 57.17 -2.68 55.57
N GLN A 139 56.61 -3.19 56.67
CA GLN A 139 56.97 -2.81 58.05
C GLN A 139 57.93 -3.86 58.67
N PRO A 140 59.26 -3.65 58.65
CA PRO A 140 60.24 -4.64 59.08
C PRO A 140 60.45 -4.69 60.61
N GLY A 141 59.49 -4.19 61.41
CA GLY A 141 59.53 -4.30 62.87
C GLY A 141 59.46 -5.76 63.34
N SER A 142 59.88 -6.04 64.58
CA SER A 142 59.93 -7.40 65.13
C SER A 142 58.62 -8.14 64.88
N VAL A 143 58.65 -9.09 63.95
CA VAL A 143 57.50 -9.91 63.56
C VAL A 143 57.07 -10.70 64.81
N ASP A 144 55.92 -10.33 65.37
CA ASP A 144 55.27 -11.14 66.39
C ASP A 144 54.43 -12.23 65.72
N GLU A 145 54.20 -13.33 66.46
CA GLU A 145 53.45 -14.48 65.97
C GLU A 145 51.99 -14.11 65.61
N GLU A 146 51.46 -13.08 66.27
CA GLU A 146 50.13 -12.55 66.04
C GLU A 146 50.01 -11.84 64.67
N GLY A 147 50.97 -10.99 64.31
CA GLY A 147 51.03 -10.35 63.00
C GLY A 147 51.26 -11.35 61.87
N LEU A 148 52.02 -12.43 62.11
CA LEU A 148 52.22 -13.51 61.13
C LEU A 148 50.94 -14.31 60.87
N MET A 149 50.19 -14.66 61.93
CA MET A 149 48.88 -15.32 61.80
C MET A 149 47.87 -14.42 61.05
N GLN A 150 47.88 -13.12 61.33
CA GLN A 150 46.98 -12.16 60.69
C GLN A 150 47.28 -12.03 59.20
N LEU A 151 48.57 -11.96 58.83
CA LEU A 151 49.02 -11.95 57.44
C LEU A 151 48.63 -13.23 56.68
N GLU A 152 48.81 -14.40 57.30
CA GLU A 152 48.44 -15.68 56.69
C GLU A 152 46.93 -15.78 56.47
N GLN A 153 46.13 -15.29 57.42
CA GLN A 153 44.67 -15.25 57.31
C GLN A 153 44.21 -14.29 56.20
N GLU A 154 44.76 -13.08 56.11
CA GLU A 154 44.44 -12.13 55.04
C GLU A 154 44.86 -12.65 53.66
N LEU A 155 46.05 -13.25 53.56
CA LEU A 155 46.52 -13.86 52.31
C LEU A 155 45.61 -15.02 51.87
N PHE A 156 45.20 -15.87 52.81
CA PHE A 156 44.28 -16.97 52.52
C PHE A 156 42.91 -16.45 52.06
N GLN A 157 42.37 -15.43 52.71
CA GLN A 157 41.11 -14.79 52.31
C GLN A 157 41.20 -14.13 50.94
N ALA A 158 42.25 -13.36 50.66
CA ALA A 158 42.49 -12.74 49.36
C ALA A 158 42.62 -13.79 48.25
N LYS A 159 43.42 -14.84 48.48
CA LYS A 159 43.58 -15.96 47.54
C LYS A 159 42.27 -16.70 47.29
N THR A 160 41.45 -16.84 48.32
CA THR A 160 40.12 -17.46 48.21
C THR A 160 39.16 -16.57 47.42
N GLN A 161 39.08 -15.28 47.69
CA GLN A 161 38.28 -14.32 46.91
C GLN A 161 38.69 -14.29 45.43
N ILE A 162 39.99 -14.24 45.15
CA ILE A 162 40.51 -14.21 43.78
C ILE A 162 40.10 -15.48 43.02
N ASN A 163 40.34 -16.66 43.60
CA ASN A 163 40.13 -17.92 42.90
C ASN A 163 38.65 -18.33 42.81
N SER A 164 37.87 -18.08 43.86
CA SER A 164 36.48 -18.56 43.96
C SER A 164 35.44 -17.56 43.43
N ARG A 165 35.74 -16.25 43.45
CA ARG A 165 34.80 -15.20 43.02
C ARG A 165 35.27 -14.44 41.81
N LEU A 166 36.45 -13.81 41.89
CA LEU A 166 36.90 -12.88 40.85
C LEU A 166 37.26 -13.58 39.53
N ARG A 167 38.04 -14.65 39.59
CA ARG A 167 38.49 -15.36 38.38
C ARG A 167 37.31 -15.94 37.57
N PRO A 168 36.30 -16.60 38.17
CA PRO A 168 35.11 -17.03 37.44
C PRO A 168 34.29 -15.86 36.88
N LEU A 169 34.09 -14.81 37.68
CA LEU A 169 33.30 -13.64 37.28
C LEU A 169 33.94 -12.89 36.11
N MET A 170 35.26 -12.74 36.10
CA MET A 170 36.00 -12.12 35.01
C MET A 170 35.86 -12.92 33.71
N SER A 171 36.01 -14.25 33.80
CA SER A 171 35.81 -15.15 32.65
C SER A 171 34.39 -15.05 32.09
N GLU A 172 33.37 -15.00 32.95
CA GLU A 172 31.98 -14.82 32.52
C GLU A 172 31.76 -13.46 31.83
N LEU A 173 32.31 -12.38 32.40
CA LEU A 173 32.19 -11.02 31.84
C LEU A 173 32.90 -10.89 30.50
N GLU A 174 34.11 -11.45 30.35
CA GLU A 174 34.87 -11.45 29.09
C GLU A 174 34.10 -12.19 27.98
N GLU A 175 33.56 -13.37 28.29
CA GLU A 175 32.80 -14.16 27.33
C GLU A 175 31.48 -13.47 26.95
N ARG A 176 30.78 -12.85 27.90
CA ARG A 176 29.58 -12.03 27.62
C ARG A 176 29.92 -10.81 26.76
N ALA A 177 31.00 -10.09 27.07
CA ALA A 177 31.45 -8.94 26.30
C ALA A 177 31.80 -9.33 24.86
N ARG A 178 32.45 -10.49 24.66
CA ARG A 178 32.74 -11.05 23.34
C ARG A 178 31.46 -11.34 22.55
N ARG A 179 30.47 -11.96 23.18
CA ARG A 179 29.16 -12.23 22.55
C ARG A 179 28.43 -10.95 22.16
N GLN A 180 28.38 -9.96 23.06
CA GLN A 180 27.75 -8.66 22.79
C GLN A 180 28.45 -7.92 21.65
N ARG A 181 29.79 -7.94 21.60
CA ARG A 181 30.55 -7.31 20.52
C ARG A 181 30.23 -7.93 19.16
N ASN A 182 30.17 -9.26 19.08
CA ASN A 182 29.80 -9.95 17.85
C ASN A 182 28.36 -9.63 17.42
N HIS A 183 27.43 -9.55 18.38
CA HIS A 183 26.04 -9.21 18.10
C HIS A 183 25.89 -7.77 17.58
N LEU A 184 26.58 -6.80 18.20
CA LEU A 184 26.60 -5.42 17.74
C LEU A 184 27.14 -5.29 16.31
N HIS A 185 28.20 -6.03 15.97
CA HIS A 185 28.75 -6.00 14.62
C HIS A 185 27.78 -6.55 13.56
N LEU A 186 26.99 -7.57 13.93
CA LEU A 186 25.94 -8.12 13.07
C LEU A 186 24.81 -7.10 12.85
N LEU A 187 24.39 -6.41 13.92
CA LEU A 187 23.39 -5.34 13.85
C LEU A 187 23.85 -4.17 12.98
N GLU A 188 25.10 -3.73 13.15
CA GLU A 188 25.71 -2.67 12.35
C GLU A 188 25.70 -3.03 10.86
N THR A 189 26.12 -4.25 10.51
CA THR A 189 26.07 -4.75 9.12
C THR A 189 24.64 -4.78 8.56
N SER A 190 23.66 -5.17 9.39
CA SER A 190 22.25 -5.20 9.00
C SER A 190 21.70 -3.79 8.74
N ILE A 191 22.02 -2.84 9.63
CA ILE A 191 21.62 -1.44 9.49
C ILE A 191 22.21 -0.84 8.21
N ASP A 192 23.49 -1.07 7.93
CA ASP A 192 24.14 -0.61 6.70
C ASP A 192 23.45 -1.18 5.44
N GLY A 193 23.04 -2.46 5.49
CA GLY A 193 22.26 -3.09 4.43
C GLY A 193 20.90 -2.43 4.21
N ILE A 194 20.14 -2.21 5.30
CA ILE A 194 18.83 -1.55 5.24
C ILE A 194 18.97 -0.13 4.69
N LEU A 195 19.98 0.63 5.12
CA LEU A 195 20.23 1.98 4.62
C LEU A 195 20.58 1.99 3.13
N ALA A 196 21.32 0.99 2.65
CA ALA A 196 21.61 0.83 1.23
C ALA A 196 20.34 0.53 0.42
N ASP A 197 19.46 -0.33 0.92
CA ASP A 197 18.17 -0.64 0.31
C ASP A 197 17.25 0.58 0.26
N VAL A 198 17.16 1.35 1.36
CA VAL A 198 16.42 2.62 1.38
C VAL A 198 16.93 3.56 0.30
N LYS A 199 18.24 3.76 0.20
CA LYS A 199 18.85 4.62 -0.83
C LYS A 199 18.56 4.11 -2.25
N ASN A 200 18.51 2.79 -2.44
CA ASN A 200 18.15 2.20 -3.72
C ASN A 200 16.67 2.48 -4.07
N LEU A 201 15.75 2.31 -3.12
CA LEU A 201 14.33 2.58 -3.31
C LEU A 201 14.06 4.07 -3.58
N GLU A 202 14.76 4.97 -2.88
CA GLU A 202 14.70 6.41 -3.15
C GLU A 202 15.18 6.73 -4.56
N ASN A 203 16.29 6.12 -5.00
CA ASN A 203 16.77 6.26 -6.36
C ASN A 203 15.76 5.76 -7.40
N ILE A 204 15.12 4.61 -7.17
CA ILE A 204 14.07 4.09 -8.05
C ILE A 204 12.90 5.07 -8.10
N ARG A 205 12.40 5.51 -6.95
CA ARG A 205 11.29 6.49 -6.86
C ARG A 205 11.59 7.76 -7.65
N ASP A 206 12.79 8.32 -7.49
CA ASP A 206 13.17 9.58 -8.12
C ASP A 206 13.44 9.44 -9.63
N ASN A 207 13.74 8.23 -10.10
CA ASN A 207 13.94 7.91 -11.52
C ASN A 207 12.71 7.29 -12.19
N LEU A 208 11.62 7.04 -11.46
CA LEU A 208 10.39 6.54 -12.05
C LEU A 208 9.78 7.64 -12.94
N PRO A 209 9.53 7.35 -14.22
CA PRO A 209 9.02 8.35 -15.15
C PRO A 209 7.63 8.85 -14.68
N PRO A 210 7.39 10.16 -14.60
CA PRO A 210 6.04 10.66 -14.35
C PRO A 210 5.15 10.37 -15.56
N GLY A 211 3.87 10.04 -15.31
CA GLY A 211 2.86 9.81 -16.35
C GLY A 211 2.19 8.44 -16.26
N CYS A 212 1.10 8.28 -17.02
CA CYS A 212 0.42 7.00 -17.20
C CYS A 212 0.94 6.36 -18.49
N TYR A 213 1.64 5.22 -18.38
CA TYR A 213 2.22 4.51 -19.52
C TYR A 213 1.29 3.44 -20.11
N ASN A 214 0.05 3.36 -19.64
CA ASN A 214 -0.95 2.48 -20.22
C ASN A 214 -1.50 3.13 -21.50
N THR A 215 -1.11 2.61 -22.66
CA THR A 215 -1.85 2.84 -23.90
C THR A 215 -3.07 1.93 -23.90
N GLN A 216 -4.25 2.50 -24.19
CA GLN A 216 -5.49 1.74 -24.42
C GLN A 216 -5.22 0.54 -25.34
N ALA A 217 -5.74 -0.63 -24.98
CA ALA A 217 -5.63 -1.82 -25.80
C ALA A 217 -6.25 -1.52 -27.18
N LEU A 218 -5.42 -1.59 -28.23
CA LEU A 218 -5.89 -1.56 -29.61
C LEU A 218 -6.72 -2.83 -29.83
N GLU A 219 -8.04 -2.70 -29.83
CA GLU A 219 -8.92 -3.73 -30.38
C GLU A 219 -8.55 -3.89 -31.86
N GLN A 220 -7.99 -5.06 -32.19
CA GLN A 220 -7.81 -5.47 -33.57
C GLN A 220 -9.18 -5.81 -34.16
N GLN A 221 -9.52 -5.09 -35.23
CA GLN A 221 -10.67 -5.33 -36.11
C GLN A 221 -10.70 -6.76 -36.67
#